data_AF-A0A7T8JT49-F1
#
_entry.id   AF-A0A7T8JT49-F1
#
_cell.length_a   1.000
_cell.length_b   1.000
_cell.length_c   1.000
_cell.angle_alpha   90.00
_cell.angle_beta   90.00
_cell.angle_gamma   90.00
#
_symmetry.space_group_name_H-M   'P 1'
#
loop_
_entity.id
_entity.type
_entity.pdbx_description
1 polymer ?
#
loop_
_entity_poly.entity_id
_entity_poly.type
_entity_poly.pdbx_seq_one_letter_code
_entity_poly.pdbx_strand_id
1 'polypeptide(L)' 'MAHFWPKNFWPPSSADLNPLDFFWWGAIESKTNRTPHLNLDSLKATIIKEWDNYPEKHIINAPPRSCREGQWRPY' A
#
# COMPACT_ATOMS: atom_id res chain seq x y z
N MET A 1 -7.77 -18.71 -15.00
CA MET A 1 -8.07 -19.20 -13.63
C MET A 1 -7.35 -18.30 -12.65
N ALA A 2 -8.06 -17.55 -11.80
CA ALA A 2 -7.41 -16.65 -10.85
C ALA A 2 -6.70 -17.49 -9.76
N HIS A 3 -5.39 -17.35 -9.65
CA HIS A 3 -4.58 -18.01 -8.64
C HIS A 3 -4.71 -17.23 -7.33
N PHE A 4 -5.68 -17.62 -6.50
CA PHE A 4 -5.85 -17.04 -5.18
C PHE A 4 -4.80 -17.59 -4.22
N TRP A 5 -4.32 -16.74 -3.32
CA TRP A 5 -3.45 -17.15 -2.23
C TRP A 5 -4.22 -18.06 -1.26
N PRO A 6 -3.61 -19.13 -0.74
CA PRO A 6 -4.26 -19.97 0.26
C PRO A 6 -4.57 -19.17 1.53
N LYS A 7 -5.63 -19.54 2.26
CA LYS A 7 -6.11 -18.81 3.45
C LYS A 7 -5.00 -18.57 4.51
N ASN A 8 -4.07 -19.50 4.62
CA ASN A 8 -2.98 -19.46 5.60
C ASN A 8 -1.67 -18.94 4.99
N PHE A 9 -1.71 -18.28 3.84
CA PHE A 9 -0.51 -17.76 3.18
C PHE A 9 0.18 -16.69 4.04
N TRP A 10 -0.60 -15.90 4.77
CA TRP A 10 -0.09 -14.87 5.68
C TRP A 10 -0.30 -15.29 7.14
N PRO A 11 0.73 -15.17 8.00
CA PRO A 11 0.57 -15.33 9.44
C PRO A 11 -0.37 -14.26 10.00
N PRO A 12 -1.05 -14.53 11.14
CA PRO A 12 -1.84 -13.51 11.83
C PRO A 12 -0.97 -12.31 12.21
N SER A 13 -1.52 -11.09 12.04
CA SER A 13 -0.86 -9.80 12.31
C SER A 13 0.31 -9.44 11.38
N SER A 14 0.47 -10.12 10.24
CA SER A 14 1.57 -9.86 9.30
C SER A 14 1.23 -8.82 8.21
N ALA A 15 0.79 -7.63 8.62
CA ALA A 15 0.56 -6.52 7.69
C ALA A 15 1.86 -6.03 7.01
N ASP A 16 3.02 -6.38 7.57
CA ASP A 16 4.36 -6.15 7.03
C ASP A 16 4.67 -7.01 5.79
N LEU A 17 3.89 -8.07 5.54
CA LEU A 17 4.09 -8.97 4.41
C LEU A 17 3.22 -8.64 3.19
N ASN A 18 2.17 -7.83 3.34
CA ASN A 18 1.31 -7.43 2.23
C ASN A 18 1.77 -6.09 1.63
N PRO A 19 2.24 -6.05 0.35
CA PRO A 19 2.67 -4.80 -0.30
C PRO A 19 1.60 -3.71 -0.33
N LEU A 20 0.34 -4.10 -0.31
CA LEU A 20 -0.76 -3.15 -0.23
C LEU A 20 -0.77 -2.42 1.13
N ASP A 21 -0.55 -3.16 2.22
CA ASP A 21 -0.61 -2.64 3.58
C ASP A 21 0.69 -1.92 3.99
N PHE A 22 1.86 -2.51 3.72
CA PHE A 22 3.12 -1.93 4.20
C PHE A 22 3.60 -0.72 3.37
N PHE A 23 3.21 -0.64 2.10
CA PHE A 23 3.69 0.35 1.14
C PHE A 23 2.57 1.16 0.49
N TRP A 24 1.67 0.50 -0.22
CA TRP A 24 0.74 1.18 -1.12
C TRP A 24 -0.17 2.15 -0.35
N TRP A 25 -0.66 1.76 0.83
CA TRP A 25 -1.60 2.59 1.56
C TRP A 25 -1.02 3.94 1.97
N GLY A 26 0.20 3.93 2.52
CA GLY A 26 0.91 5.16 2.89
C GLY A 26 1.33 5.99 1.67
N ALA A 27 1.62 5.34 0.54
CA ALA A 27 1.96 6.06 -0.69
C ALA A 27 0.77 6.83 -1.26
N ILE A 28 -0.41 6.22 -1.28
CA ILE A 28 -1.64 6.87 -1.76
C ILE A 28 -2.12 7.92 -0.77
N GLU A 29 -2.13 7.62 0.53
CA GLU A 29 -2.47 8.58 1.58
C GLU A 29 -1.62 9.85 1.47
N SER A 30 -0.30 9.72 1.31
CA SER A 30 0.63 10.83 1.16
C SER A 30 0.37 11.68 -0.09
N LYS A 31 -0.25 11.12 -1.14
CA LYS A 31 -0.58 11.85 -2.36
C LYS A 31 -1.96 12.50 -2.28
N THR A 32 -2.97 11.75 -1.84
CA THR A 32 -4.35 12.22 -1.75
C THR A 32 -4.47 13.33 -0.71
N ASN A 33 -3.73 13.27 0.39
CA ASN A 33 -3.80 14.24 1.49
C ASN A 33 -2.94 15.49 1.27
N ARG A 34 -2.29 15.66 0.10
CA ARG A 34 -1.56 16.89 -0.24
C ARG A 34 -2.47 18.09 -0.42
N THR A 35 -3.73 17.83 -0.77
CA THR A 35 -4.75 18.85 -0.97
C THR A 35 -5.99 18.51 -0.15
N PRO A 36 -6.63 19.49 0.50
CA PRO A 36 -7.89 19.26 1.19
C PRO A 36 -9.00 18.90 0.20
N HIS A 37 -9.90 18.03 0.63
CA HIS A 37 -11.06 17.59 -0.14
C HIS A 37 -12.33 18.27 0.38
N LEU A 38 -13.19 18.72 -0.54
CA LEU A 38 -14.42 19.44 -0.18
C LEU A 38 -15.47 18.51 0.43
N ASN A 39 -15.46 17.25 0.02
CA ASN A 39 -16.40 16.22 0.48
C ASN A 39 -15.84 14.81 0.23
N LEU A 40 -16.56 13.82 0.73
CA LEU A 40 -16.19 12.41 0.59
C LEU A 40 -16.05 11.96 -0.87
N ASP A 41 -16.89 12.45 -1.77
CA ASP A 41 -16.86 12.04 -3.18
C ASP A 41 -15.61 12.57 -3.90
N SER A 42 -15.19 13.79 -3.59
CA SER A 42 -13.93 14.35 -4.10
C SER A 42 -12.71 13.57 -3.60
N LEU A 43 -12.74 13.10 -2.34
CA LEU A 43 -11.70 12.22 -1.81
C LEU A 43 -11.67 10.87 -2.52
N LYS A 44 -12.83 10.21 -2.68
CA LYS A 44 -12.94 8.92 -3.41
C LYS A 44 -12.43 9.05 -4.84
N ALA A 45 -12.83 10.10 -5.55
CA ALA A 45 -12.39 10.36 -6.93
C ALA A 45 -10.86 10.54 -7.00
N THR A 46 -10.27 11.24 -6.03
CA THR A 46 -8.81 11.42 -5.96
C THR A 46 -8.10 10.10 -5.67
N ILE A 47 -8.62 9.26 -4.76
CA ILE A 47 -8.05 7.93 -4.49
C ILE A 47 -8.06 7.06 -5.75
N ILE A 48 -9.18 6.99 -6.46
CA ILE A 48 -9.31 6.22 -7.71
C ILE A 48 -8.33 6.74 -8.77
N LYS A 49 -8.27 8.07 -8.94
CA LYS A 49 -7.33 8.70 -9.87
C LYS A 49 -5.88 8.36 -9.53
N GLU A 50 -5.48 8.42 -8.26
CA GLU A 50 -4.11 8.08 -7.86
C GLU A 50 -3.83 6.58 -8.02
N TRP A 51 -4.82 5.71 -7.82
CA TRP A 51 -4.73 4.27 -8.11
C TRP A 51 -4.43 4.03 -9.60
N ASP A 52 -5.25 4.58 -10.49
CA ASP A 52 -5.14 4.35 -11.94
C ASP A 52 -3.83 4.91 -12.51
N ASN A 53 -3.31 5.99 -11.92
CA ASN A 53 -2.02 6.56 -12.30
C ASN A 53 -0.82 5.89 -11.62
N TYR A 54 -1.03 4.94 -10.69
CA TYR A 54 0.05 4.32 -9.96
C TYR A 54 0.68 3.18 -10.78
N PRO A 55 1.95 3.28 -11.18
CA PRO A 55 2.60 2.22 -11.94
C PRO A 55 2.75 0.95 -11.09
N GLU A 56 2.17 -0.16 -11.55
CA GLU A 56 2.14 -1.46 -10.85
C GLU A 56 3.52 -1.96 -10.42
N LYS A 57 4.55 -1.68 -11.24
CA LYS A 57 5.96 -2.01 -10.93
C LYS A 57 6.45 -1.43 -9.60
N HIS A 58 5.88 -0.32 -9.13
CA HIS A 58 6.26 0.28 -7.85
C HIS A 58 5.61 -0.43 -6.66
N ILE A 59 4.49 -1.13 -6.86
CA ILE A 59 3.84 -1.95 -5.85
C ILE A 59 4.57 -3.29 -5.75
N ILE A 60 4.86 -3.91 -6.90
CA ILE A 60 5.55 -5.21 -6.98
C ILE A 60 6.96 -5.15 -6.40
N ASN A 61 7.70 -4.08 -6.69
CA ASN A 61 9.10 -3.92 -6.24
C ASN A 61 9.22 -3.13 -4.94
N ALA A 62 8.10 -2.87 -4.23
CA ALA A 62 8.14 -2.13 -2.98
C ALA A 62 8.93 -2.93 -1.92
N PRO A 63 10.03 -2.38 -1.38
CA PRO A 63 10.70 -3.04 -0.28
C PRO A 63 9.78 -3.03 0.96
N PRO A 64 9.77 -4.10 1.77
CA PRO A 64 9.06 -4.14 3.04
C PRO A 64 9.38 -2.89 3.87
N ARG A 65 8.41 -2.42 4.67
CA ARG A 65 8.59 -1.20 5.49
C ARG A 65 9.85 -1.29 6.36
N SER A 66 10.17 -2.47 6.87
CA SER A 66 11.39 -2.76 7.64
C SER A 66 12.69 -2.43 6.91
N CYS A 67 12.71 -2.51 5.58
CA CYS A 67 13.89 -2.23 4.77
C CYS A 67 14.06 -0.73 4.42
N ARG A 68 13.04 0.12 4.62
CA ARG A 68 13.11 1.54 4.22
C ARG A 68 13.81 2.46 5.22
N GLU A 69 13.98 2.03 6.47
CA GLU A 69 14.52 2.89 7.55
C GLU A 69 15.90 2.46 8.07
N GLY A 70 16.56 1.47 7.45
CA GLY A 70 17.87 0.98 7.95
C GLY A 70 17.82 0.39 9.37
N GLN A 71 16.64 0.24 9.97
CA GLN A 71 16.43 -0.43 11.26
C GLN A 71 16.16 -1.92 11.04
N TRP A 72 17.20 -2.67 10.66
CA TRP A 72 17.19 -4.11 10.93
C TRP A 72 17.36 -4.29 12.44
N ARG A 73 16.27 -4.60 13.16
CA ARG A 73 16.33 -5.09 14.55
C ARG A 73 16.22 -6.61 14.47
N PRO A 74 17.33 -7.37 14.60
CA PRO A 74 17.22 -8.80 14.79
C PRO A 74 16.50 -9.06 16.12
N TYR A 75 15.61 -10.04 16.12
CA TYR A 75 15.31 -10.78 17.35
C TYR A 75 16.55 -11.57 17.77
#